data_AF-A0A060C1T6-F1
#
_entry.id   AF-A0A060C1T6-F1
#
_cell.length_a   1.000
_cell.length_b   1.000
_cell.length_c   1.000
_cell.angle_alpha   90.00
_cell.angle_beta   90.00
_cell.angle_gamma   90.00
#
_symmetry.space_group_name_H-M   'P 1'
#
loop_
_entity.id
_entity.type
_entity.pdbx_description
1 polymer ?
#
loop_
_entity_poly.entity_id
_entity_poly.type
_entity_poly.pdbx_seq_one_letter_code
_entity_poly.pdbx_strand_id
1 'polypeptide(L)'
;MSKKLNKFAAGFDEYMAAELPETGTKIAYLCAEYGVHNSLPNYSGGLGILAGDHLKSSSDLNVPLSAVGAALSLRIFFARTSRTTVGRKNVITMFFESDLAVTPVLDEKGERIKVTVHIRGRVVHIQAWRAKVGRISLF
;
A
#
# COMPACT_ATOMS: atom_id res chain seq x y z
N MET A 1 9.15 -29.19 -12.45
CA MET A 1 8.54 -27.84 -12.47
C MET A 1 8.22 -27.47 -13.92
N SER A 2 7.03 -26.96 -14.23
CA SER A 2 6.53 -26.79 -15.61
C SER A 2 7.29 -25.70 -16.40
N LYS A 3 7.65 -25.96 -17.68
CA LYS A 3 8.30 -24.98 -18.58
C LYS A 3 7.56 -23.63 -18.66
N LYS A 4 6.23 -23.64 -18.54
CA LYS A 4 5.39 -22.42 -18.56
C LYS A 4 5.62 -21.55 -17.32
N LEU A 5 5.77 -22.16 -16.14
CA LEU A 5 5.99 -21.45 -14.88
C LEU A 5 7.35 -20.75 -14.89
N ASN A 6 8.40 -21.43 -15.36
CA ASN A 6 9.73 -20.86 -15.45
C ASN A 6 9.78 -19.67 -16.42
N LYS A 7 9.05 -19.76 -17.55
CA LYS A 7 8.94 -18.65 -18.50
C LYS A 7 8.25 -17.43 -17.89
N PHE A 8 7.17 -17.65 -17.12
CA PHE A 8 6.47 -16.58 -16.42
C PHE A 8 7.36 -15.93 -15.35
N ALA A 9 8.01 -16.75 -14.52
CA ALA A 9 8.91 -16.28 -13.47
C ALA A 9 10.04 -15.42 -14.05
N ALA A 10 10.69 -15.88 -15.13
CA ALA A 10 11.74 -15.11 -15.80
C ALA A 10 11.24 -13.76 -16.33
N GLY A 11 10.05 -13.71 -16.94
CA GLY A 11 9.46 -12.44 -17.40
C GLY A 11 9.06 -11.52 -16.24
N PHE A 12 8.63 -12.08 -15.11
CA PHE A 12 8.34 -11.30 -13.90
C PHE A 12 9.62 -10.77 -13.25
N ASP A 13 10.70 -11.56 -13.22
CA ASP A 13 12.00 -11.14 -12.70
C ASP A 13 12.58 -10.02 -13.56
N GLU A 14 12.52 -10.16 -14.89
CA GLU A 14 12.91 -9.10 -15.84
C GLU A 14 12.08 -7.84 -15.65
N TYR A 15 10.76 -7.97 -15.45
CA TYR A 15 9.90 -6.86 -15.08
C TYR A 15 10.39 -6.19 -13.79
N MET A 16 10.57 -6.94 -12.70
CA MET A 16 10.93 -6.37 -11.39
C MET A 16 12.34 -5.77 -11.37
N ALA A 17 13.25 -6.26 -12.20
CA ALA A 17 14.64 -5.80 -12.30
C ALA A 17 14.82 -4.51 -13.13
N ALA A 18 13.81 -4.09 -13.88
CA ALA A 18 13.89 -2.86 -14.67
C ALA A 18 14.15 -1.64 -13.76
N GLU A 19 15.27 -0.97 -13.98
CA GLU A 19 15.62 0.23 -13.23
C GLU A 19 14.73 1.41 -13.63
N LEU A 20 14.46 2.28 -12.65
CA LEU A 20 13.75 3.53 -12.94
C LEU A 20 14.65 4.42 -13.81
N PRO A 21 14.08 5.24 -14.70
CA PRO A 21 14.86 6.22 -15.46
C PRO A 21 15.65 7.12 -14.49
N GLU A 22 16.98 7.15 -14.61
CA GLU A 22 17.84 7.99 -13.75
C GLU A 22 17.55 9.48 -13.92
N THR A 23 17.15 9.87 -15.13
CA THR A 23 16.82 11.24 -15.50
C THR A 23 15.32 11.41 -15.63
N GLY A 24 14.73 12.31 -14.84
CA GLY A 24 13.31 12.63 -14.94
C GLY A 24 12.72 13.26 -13.68
N THR A 25 11.50 13.76 -13.80
CA THR A 25 10.75 14.31 -12.67
C THR A 25 10.32 13.18 -11.74
N LYS A 26 10.74 13.24 -10.47
CA LYS A 26 10.23 12.35 -9.42
C LYS A 26 8.83 12.79 -9.01
N ILE A 27 7.88 11.87 -9.00
CA ILE A 27 6.47 12.17 -8.74
C ILE A 27 6.08 11.63 -7.36
N ALA A 28 5.57 12.49 -6.49
CA ALA A 28 4.87 12.09 -5.28
C ALA A 28 3.37 12.12 -5.55
N TYR A 29 2.71 10.96 -5.51
CA TYR A 29 1.27 10.87 -5.67
C TYR A 29 0.61 10.75 -4.30
N LEU A 30 -0.15 11.77 -3.90
CA LEU A 30 -0.81 11.83 -2.61
C LEU A 30 -2.28 11.45 -2.76
N CYS A 31 -2.72 10.47 -1.98
CA CYS A 31 -4.12 10.12 -1.86
C CYS A 31 -4.42 9.72 -0.41
N ALA A 32 -5.66 9.90 0.04
CA ALA A 32 -6.04 9.41 1.37
C ALA A 32 -6.15 7.89 1.41
N GLU A 33 -6.50 7.24 0.29
CA GLU A 33 -6.78 5.81 0.20
C GLU A 33 -6.25 5.18 -1.09
N TYR A 34 -5.94 3.89 -1.03
CA TYR A 34 -5.48 3.07 -2.16
C TYR A 34 -6.09 1.67 -2.11
N GLY A 35 -6.94 1.37 -3.08
CA GLY A 35 -7.57 0.07 -3.30
C GLY A 35 -6.70 -0.82 -4.17
N VAL A 36 -5.66 -1.41 -3.59
CA VAL A 36 -4.69 -2.23 -4.35
C VAL A 36 -5.08 -3.70 -4.36
N HIS A 37 -5.18 -4.28 -3.17
CA HIS A 37 -5.50 -5.69 -2.92
C HIS A 37 -6.01 -5.84 -1.48
N ASN A 38 -6.74 -6.92 -1.20
CA ASN A 38 -7.34 -7.16 0.12
C ASN A 38 -6.32 -7.32 1.26
N SER A 39 -5.04 -7.55 0.94
CA SER A 39 -3.93 -7.58 1.91
C SER A 39 -3.48 -6.19 2.38
N LEU A 40 -3.96 -5.14 1.73
CA LEU A 40 -3.77 -3.76 2.12
C LEU A 40 -5.14 -3.09 2.18
N PRO A 41 -5.88 -3.27 3.28
CA PRO A 41 -7.26 -2.84 3.39
C PRO A 41 -7.27 -1.34 3.73
N ASN A 42 -6.84 -0.52 2.77
CA ASN A 42 -6.72 0.94 2.88
C ASN A 42 -7.61 1.65 1.84
N TYR A 43 -8.89 1.25 1.75
CA TYR A 43 -9.87 1.93 0.91
C TYR A 43 -11.29 1.74 1.44
N SER A 44 -12.14 2.74 1.21
CA SER A 44 -13.55 2.75 1.58
C SER A 44 -14.49 3.08 0.42
N GLY A 45 -13.95 3.49 -0.75
CA GLY A 45 -14.76 3.90 -1.90
C GLY A 45 -14.05 3.78 -3.25
N GLY A 46 -14.69 4.35 -4.29
CA GLY A 46 -14.21 4.26 -5.68
C GLY A 46 -12.94 5.08 -5.96
N LEU A 47 -12.68 6.13 -5.18
CA LEU A 47 -11.46 6.94 -5.32
C LEU A 47 -10.21 6.10 -5.03
N GLY A 48 -10.23 5.30 -3.97
CA GLY A 48 -9.15 4.39 -3.64
C GLY A 48 -8.86 3.37 -4.75
N ILE A 49 -9.90 2.81 -5.39
CA ILE A 49 -9.72 1.85 -6.50
C ILE A 49 -9.02 2.52 -7.67
N LEU A 50 -9.46 3.71 -8.08
CA LEU A 50 -8.80 4.48 -9.13
C LEU A 50 -7.34 4.77 -8.79
N ALA A 51 -7.07 5.20 -7.55
CA ALA A 51 -5.71 5.47 -7.10
C ALA A 51 -4.85 4.20 -7.14
N GLY A 52 -5.41 3.05 -6.74
CA GLY A 52 -4.74 1.74 -6.80
C GLY A 52 -4.44 1.28 -8.22
N ASP A 53 -5.37 1.45 -9.14
CA ASP A 53 -5.17 1.11 -10.56
C ASP A 53 -4.16 2.05 -11.22
N HIS A 54 -4.15 3.33 -10.83
CA HIS A 54 -3.14 4.28 -11.26
C HIS A 54 -1.73 3.85 -10.81
N LEU A 55 -1.56 3.29 -9.60
CA LEU A 55 -0.28 2.74 -9.17
C LEU A 55 0.15 1.53 -10.02
N LYS A 56 -0.78 0.62 -10.32
CA LYS A 56 -0.49 -0.57 -11.15
C LYS A 56 -0.06 -0.16 -12.56
N SER A 57 -0.81 0.74 -13.20
CA SER A 57 -0.43 1.27 -14.53
C SER A 57 0.90 2.03 -14.50
N SER A 58 1.16 2.82 -13.46
CA SER A 58 2.45 3.52 -13.29
C SER A 58 3.60 2.54 -13.10
N SER A 59 3.37 1.43 -12.38
CA SER A 59 4.33 0.35 -12.23
C SER A 59 4.66 -0.25 -13.59
N ASP A 60 3.65 -0.58 -14.41
CA ASP A 60 3.84 -1.21 -15.72
C ASP A 60 4.59 -0.30 -16.70
N LEU A 61 4.29 1.00 -16.67
CA LEU A 61 4.96 2.03 -17.46
C LEU A 61 6.35 2.43 -16.92
N ASN A 62 6.78 1.86 -15.79
CA ASN A 62 8.06 2.15 -15.14
C ASN A 62 8.26 3.65 -14.83
N VAL A 63 7.20 4.31 -14.36
CA VAL A 63 7.21 5.73 -14.02
C VAL A 63 7.88 5.94 -12.65
N PRO A 64 8.77 6.95 -12.47
CA PRO A 64 9.42 7.27 -11.20
C PRO A 64 8.45 7.92 -10.20
N LEU A 65 7.46 7.15 -9.76
CA LEU A 65 6.37 7.56 -8.86
C LEU A 65 6.51 6.89 -7.49
N SER A 66 6.35 7.68 -6.43
CA SER A 66 6.16 7.21 -5.05
C SER A 66 4.78 7.64 -4.57
N ALA A 67 4.03 6.70 -4.00
CA ALA A 67 2.69 6.96 -3.51
C ALA A 67 2.73 7.23 -2.00
N VAL A 68 1.91 8.17 -1.53
CA VAL A 68 1.81 8.54 -0.12
C VAL A 68 0.34 8.53 0.27
N GLY A 69 0.00 7.59 1.14
CA GLY A 69 -1.30 7.33 1.71
C GLY A 69 -1.45 7.90 3.11
N ALA A 70 -2.68 8.24 3.49
CA ALA A 70 -3.02 8.29 4.90
C ALA A 70 -3.24 6.85 5.37
N ALA A 71 -2.35 6.32 6.21
CA ALA A 71 -2.69 5.16 7.02
C ALA A 71 -3.71 5.64 8.07
N LEU A 72 -4.99 5.67 7.69
CA LEU A 72 -6.11 6.14 8.50
C LEU A 72 -6.40 5.16 9.63
N SER A 73 -5.44 5.03 10.54
CA SER A 73 -5.33 4.05 11.61
C SER A 73 -5.41 2.61 11.09
N LEU A 74 -4.58 1.71 11.61
CA LEU A 74 -4.79 0.25 11.51
C LEU A 74 -6.08 -0.22 12.23
N ARG A 75 -7.06 0.68 12.40
CA ARG A 75 -8.41 0.52 12.92
C ARG A 75 -9.42 0.91 11.84
N ILE A 76 -9.12 0.67 10.57
CA ILE A 76 -10.12 0.76 9.52
C ILE A 76 -11.10 -0.39 9.77
N PHE A 77 -12.30 -0.04 10.22
CA PHE A 77 -13.35 -0.98 10.53
C PHE A 77 -13.92 -1.56 9.23
N PHE A 78 -13.43 -2.72 8.81
CA PHE A 78 -14.11 -3.46 7.75
C PHE A 78 -15.29 -4.20 8.37
N ALA A 79 -16.47 -3.59 8.26
CA ALA A 79 -17.73 -4.28 8.51
C ALA A 79 -18.01 -5.20 7.32
N ARG A 80 -17.63 -6.48 7.43
CA ARG A 80 -18.04 -7.48 6.45
C ARG A 80 -19.44 -7.93 6.81
N THR A 81 -20.44 -7.51 6.03
CA THR A 81 -21.79 -8.05 6.16
C THR A 81 -21.82 -9.47 5.62
N SER A 82 -21.84 -10.45 6.51
CA SER A 82 -22.16 -11.83 6.14
C SER A 82 -23.68 -11.99 6.17
N ARG A 83 -24.26 -12.50 5.08
CA ARG A 83 -25.69 -12.77 4.98
C ARG A 83 -25.93 -14.14 5.60
N THR A 84 -26.35 -14.17 6.87
CA THR A 84 -26.79 -15.42 7.51
C THR A 84 -28.29 -15.60 7.30
N THR A 85 -28.80 -16.81 7.53
CA THR A 85 -30.23 -17.15 7.47
C THR A 85 -31.11 -16.32 8.41
N VAL A 86 -30.52 -15.55 9.32
CA VAL A 86 -31.19 -14.78 10.39
C VAL A 86 -31.02 -13.25 10.20
N GLY A 87 -30.34 -12.78 9.15
CA GLY A 87 -30.18 -11.35 8.85
C GLY A 87 -28.76 -10.93 8.46
N ARG A 88 -28.53 -9.61 8.37
CA ARG A 88 -27.19 -9.04 8.13
C ARG A 88 -26.43 -8.93 9.46
N LYS A 89 -25.31 -9.66 9.60
CA LYS A 89 -24.36 -9.44 10.71
C LYS A 89 -23.16 -8.66 10.21
N ASN A 90 -22.86 -7.54 10.84
CA ASN A 90 -21.61 -6.81 10.66
C ASN A 90 -20.52 -7.54 11.42
N VAL A 91 -19.60 -8.20 10.71
CA VAL A 91 -18.38 -8.77 11.33
C VAL A 91 -17.31 -7.70 11.28
N ILE A 92 -16.76 -7.33 12.44
CA ILE A 92 -15.63 -6.40 12.56
C ILE A 92 -14.35 -7.23 12.59
N THR A 93 -13.50 -7.07 11.59
CA THR A 93 -12.16 -7.68 11.57
C THR A 93 -11.12 -6.66 12.01
N MET A 94 -10.31 -7.03 13.00
CA MET A 94 -9.10 -6.27 13.37
C MET A 94 -7.92 -6.87 12.61
N PHE A 95 -7.09 -6.03 12.01
CA PHE A 95 -5.83 -6.45 11.38
C PHE A 95 -4.67 -6.03 12.28
N PHE A 96 -3.75 -6.94 12.55
CA PHE A 96 -2.46 -6.60 13.15
C PHE A 96 -1.47 -6.19 12.06
N GLU A 97 -0.40 -5.47 12.43
CA GLU A 97 0.67 -5.11 11.50
C GLU A 97 1.25 -6.35 10.79
N SER A 98 1.32 -7.48 11.50
CA SER A 98 1.77 -8.78 10.96
C SER A 98 0.87 -9.36 9.86
N ASP A 99 -0.39 -8.95 9.80
CA ASP A 99 -1.37 -9.47 8.85
C ASP A 99 -1.37 -8.68 7.54
N LEU A 100 -0.60 -7.59 7.49
CA LEU A 100 -0.56 -6.67 6.36
C LEU A 100 0.69 -6.85 5.53
N ALA A 101 0.55 -6.66 4.22
CA ALA A 101 1.67 -6.69 3.27
C ALA A 101 2.48 -5.38 3.31
N VAL A 102 2.93 -4.99 4.51
CA VAL A 102 3.67 -3.75 4.77
C VAL A 102 4.93 -4.02 5.58
N THR A 103 5.93 -3.17 5.40
CA THR A 103 7.19 -3.20 6.16
C THR A 103 7.40 -1.85 6.83
N PRO A 104 7.80 -1.78 8.11
CA PRO A 104 8.07 -0.50 8.74
C PRO A 104 9.22 0.22 8.04
N VAL A 105 9.11 1.54 7.89
CA VAL A 105 10.21 2.35 7.39
C VAL A 105 11.18 2.62 8.54
N LEU A 106 12.45 2.27 8.32
CA LEU A 106 13.52 2.40 9.31
C LEU A 106 14.43 3.59 8.97
N ASP A 107 15.04 4.17 9.99
CA ASP A 107 16.09 5.18 9.86
C ASP A 107 17.47 4.53 9.61
N GLU A 108 18.51 5.37 9.53
CA GLU A 108 19.89 4.92 9.32
C GLU A 108 20.43 4.02 10.44
N LYS A 109 19.81 4.03 11.62
CA LYS A 109 20.17 3.22 12.79
C LYS A 109 19.38 1.92 12.88
N GLY A 110 18.44 1.70 11.97
CA GLY A 110 17.54 0.54 11.97
C GLY A 110 16.31 0.70 12.88
N GLU A 111 16.07 1.90 13.41
CA GLU A 111 14.92 2.20 14.26
C GLU A 111 13.74 2.69 13.42
N ARG A 112 12.49 2.45 13.87
CA ARG A 112 11.30 2.91 13.14
C ARG A 112 11.30 4.44 13.03
N ILE A 113 11.12 4.95 11.82
CA ILE A 113 11.05 6.40 11.61
C ILE A 113 9.86 6.97 12.39
N LYS A 114 10.13 8.00 13.19
CA LYS A 114 9.11 8.70 13.98
C LYS A 114 9.21 10.19 13.71
N VAL A 115 8.22 10.72 13.01
CA VAL A 115 8.09 12.16 12.75
C VAL A 115 7.16 12.76 13.78
N THR A 116 7.55 13.88 14.37
CA THR A 116 6.74 14.59 15.36
C THR A 116 6.17 15.86 14.74
N VAL A 117 4.85 16.00 14.74
CA VAL A 117 4.12 17.13 14.16
C VAL A 117 3.25 17.78 15.23
N HIS A 118 3.27 19.11 15.28
CA HIS A 118 2.42 19.87 16.19
C HIS A 118 1.11 20.23 15.48
N ILE A 119 -0.01 19.70 15.95
CA ILE A 119 -1.34 19.94 15.37
C ILE A 119 -2.25 20.49 16.47
N ARG A 120 -2.72 21.74 16.30
CA ARG A 120 -3.68 22.39 17.21
C ARG A 120 -3.25 22.32 18.69
N GLY A 121 -1.98 22.58 18.97
CA GLY A 121 -1.40 22.55 20.31
C GLY A 121 -1.12 21.14 20.86
N ARG A 122 -1.28 20.09 20.06
CA ARG A 122 -0.98 18.70 20.43
C ARG A 122 0.23 18.19 19.67
N VAL A 123 1.04 17.38 20.35
CA VAL A 123 2.14 16.64 19.74
C VAL A 123 1.56 15.35 19.15
N VAL A 124 1.74 15.16 17.84
CA VAL A 124 1.33 13.94 17.12
C VAL A 124 2.58 13.24 16.61
N HIS A 125 2.71 11.95 16.91
CA HIS A 125 3.78 11.12 16.38
C HIS A 125 3.27 10.31 15.19
N ILE A 126 3.99 10.38 14.09
CA ILE A 126 3.69 9.68 12.83
C ILE A 126 4.80 8.66 12.58
N GLN A 127 4.41 7.45 12.19
CA GLN A 127 5.31 6.43 11.68
C GLN A 127 4.92 6.12 10.24
N ALA A 128 5.88 5.60 9.48
CA ALA A 128 5.66 5.22 8.09
C ALA A 128 5.82 3.71 7.92
N TRP A 129 5.00 3.16 7.03
CA TRP A 129 5.09 1.79 6.56
C TRP A 129 5.23 1.82 5.05
N ARG A 130 5.80 0.77 4.46
CA ARG A 130 6.00 0.65 3.03
C ARG A 130 5.31 -0.61 2.54
N ALA A 131 4.36 -0.45 1.62
CA ALA A 131 3.82 -1.49 0.77
C ALA A 131 4.50 -1.44 -0.62
N LYS A 132 4.57 -2.59 -1.29
CA LYS A 132 5.01 -2.69 -2.68
C LYS A 132 3.82 -2.99 -3.59
N VAL A 133 3.63 -2.15 -4.60
CA VAL A 133 2.61 -2.31 -5.65
C VAL A 133 3.34 -2.43 -6.96
N GLY A 134 3.72 -3.66 -7.32
CA GLY A 134 4.72 -3.90 -8.36
C GLY A 134 6.03 -3.19 -8.00
N ARG A 135 6.49 -2.30 -8.87
CA ARG A 135 7.71 -1.49 -8.71
C ARG A 135 7.48 -0.28 -7.79
N ILE A 136 6.24 0.18 -7.66
CA ILE A 136 5.89 1.40 -6.91
C ILE A 136 5.94 1.14 -5.42
N SER A 137 6.59 2.06 -4.70
CA SER A 137 6.53 2.11 -3.24
C SER A 137 5.38 3.01 -2.80
N LEU A 138 4.48 2.43 -2.00
CA LEU A 138 3.39 3.11 -1.33
C LEU A 138 3.74 3.25 0.15
N PHE A 139 3.72 4.48 0.64
CA PHE A 139 3.99 4.87 2.02
C PHE A 139 2.72 5.26 2.77
#